data_AF-A0A8J2J749-F1
#
_entry.id   AF-A0A8J2J749-F1
#
_cell.length_a   1.000
_cell.length_b   1.000
_cell.length_c   1.000
_cell.angle_alpha   90.00
_cell.angle_beta   90.00
_cell.angle_gamma   90.00
#
_symmetry.space_group_name_H-M   'P 1'
#
loop_
_entity.id
_entity.type
_entity.pdbx_description
1 polymer ?
#
loop_
_entity_poly.entity_id
_entity_poly.type
_entity_poly.pdbx_seq_one_letter_code
_entity_poly.pdbx_strand_id
1 'polypeptide(L)'
;MAPEDKFQYLIQSMREGSKAREVVDSFPLSGSNYPKVIDYLKERFGRDDILLEVYVRELLRLVLKTAQNSSDVISISSLYDKLETQLRALESLGVTPD
;
A
#
# COMPACT_ATOMS: atom_id res chain seq x y z
N MET A 1 2.58 -22.32 -3.80
CA MET A 1 2.62 -22.37 -2.33
C MET A 1 1.23 -22.64 -1.82
N ALA A 2 1.12 -23.64 -0.95
CA ALA A 2 -0.11 -23.90 -0.23
C ALA A 2 -0.42 -22.70 0.71
N PRO A 3 -1.70 -22.44 1.05
CA PRO A 3 -2.05 -21.38 2.00
C PRO A 3 -1.35 -21.52 3.36
N GLU A 4 -1.07 -22.74 3.79
CA GLU A 4 -0.28 -23.07 4.98
C GLU A 4 1.15 -22.54 4.88
N ASP A 5 1.81 -22.77 3.73
CA ASP A 5 3.15 -22.24 3.47
C ASP A 5 3.14 -20.70 3.51
N LYS A 6 2.10 -20.08 2.93
CA LYS A 6 1.96 -18.61 2.92
C LYS A 6 1.80 -18.06 4.33
N PHE A 7 1.05 -18.74 5.19
CA PHE A 7 0.88 -18.34 6.56
C PHE A 7 2.18 -18.50 7.35
N GLN A 8 2.90 -19.62 7.16
CA GLN A 8 4.22 -19.78 7.78
C GLN A 8 5.20 -18.69 7.33
N TYR A 9 5.17 -18.33 6.05
CA TYR A 9 6.00 -17.24 5.54
C TYR A 9 5.60 -15.88 6.10
N LEU A 10 4.29 -15.60 6.25
CA LEU A 10 3.79 -14.38 6.88
C LEU A 10 4.32 -14.23 8.30
N ILE A 11 4.24 -15.31 9.09
CA ILE A 11 4.81 -15.42 10.43
C ILE A 11 6.30 -15.04 10.38
N GLN A 12 7.10 -15.73 9.58
CA GLN A 12 8.56 -15.50 9.50
C GLN A 12 8.94 -14.09 9.03
N SER A 13 8.08 -13.46 8.23
CA SER A 13 8.31 -12.12 7.69
C SER A 13 7.98 -11.00 8.68
N MET A 14 7.30 -11.32 9.79
CA MET A 14 6.89 -10.36 10.80
C MET A 14 7.99 -10.11 11.81
N ARG A 15 8.17 -8.83 12.19
CA ARG A 15 9.08 -8.45 13.27
C ARG A 15 8.55 -8.94 14.61
N GLU A 16 9.37 -9.73 15.33
CA GLU A 16 9.05 -10.21 16.68
C GLU A 16 8.74 -9.04 17.63
N GLY A 17 7.75 -9.23 18.51
CA GLY A 17 7.29 -8.22 19.47
C GLY A 17 6.54 -7.03 18.87
N SER A 18 6.23 -7.05 17.57
CA SER A 18 5.39 -6.01 16.95
C SER A 18 3.90 -6.29 17.15
N LYS A 19 3.08 -5.22 17.17
CA LYS A 19 1.61 -5.34 17.23
C LYS A 19 1.03 -6.16 16.07
N ALA A 20 1.63 -6.07 14.88
CA ALA A 20 1.21 -6.88 13.74
C ALA A 20 1.53 -8.37 13.98
N ARG A 21 2.69 -8.66 14.57
CA ARG A 21 3.07 -10.02 14.93
C ARG A 21 2.15 -10.64 15.97
N GLU A 22 1.77 -9.88 17.01
CA GLU A 22 0.79 -10.31 18.02
C GLU A 22 -0.55 -10.71 17.39
N VAL A 23 -1.00 -9.95 16.40
CA VAL A 23 -2.21 -10.29 15.63
C VAL A 23 -2.02 -11.62 14.90
N VAL A 24 -0.91 -11.81 14.19
CA VAL A 24 -0.66 -13.06 13.46
C VAL A 24 -0.59 -14.26 14.39
N ASP A 25 0.08 -14.13 15.53
CA ASP A 25 0.21 -15.20 16.52
C ASP A 25 -1.12 -15.56 17.20
N SER A 26 -2.12 -14.66 17.17
CA SER A 26 -3.46 -14.93 17.71
C SER A 26 -4.29 -15.89 16.86
N PHE A 27 -3.89 -16.15 15.61
CA PHE A 27 -4.59 -17.09 14.71
C PHE A 27 -3.86 -18.44 14.67
N PRO A 28 -4.56 -19.57 14.83
CA PRO A 28 -3.95 -20.89 14.66
C PRO A 28 -3.42 -21.07 13.23
N LEU A 29 -2.20 -21.62 13.11
CA LEU A 29 -1.53 -21.89 11.82
C LEU A 29 -2.31 -22.93 11.00
N SER A 30 -3.13 -22.45 10.07
CA SER A 30 -3.95 -23.24 9.15
C SER A 30 -4.15 -22.47 7.86
N GLY A 31 -4.12 -23.12 6.70
CA GLY A 31 -4.34 -22.44 5.43
C GLY A 31 -5.69 -21.73 5.33
N SER A 32 -6.71 -22.23 6.04
CA SER A 32 -8.03 -21.60 6.13
C SER A 32 -8.03 -20.26 6.89
N ASN A 33 -7.03 -20.05 7.77
CA ASN A 33 -6.89 -18.84 8.57
C ASN A 33 -5.98 -17.81 7.91
N TYR A 34 -5.18 -18.19 6.90
CA TYR A 34 -4.35 -17.25 6.13
C TYR A 34 -5.15 -16.05 5.57
N PRO A 35 -6.25 -16.24 4.82
CA PRO A 35 -7.01 -15.09 4.32
C PRO A 35 -7.57 -14.24 5.47
N LYS A 36 -8.07 -14.87 6.53
CA LYS A 36 -8.67 -14.16 7.68
C LYS A 36 -7.68 -13.26 8.41
N VAL A 37 -6.44 -13.74 8.62
CA VAL A 37 -5.42 -12.93 9.29
C VAL A 37 -4.98 -11.77 8.39
N ILE A 38 -4.92 -11.97 7.07
CA ILE A 38 -4.62 -10.88 6.12
C ILE A 38 -5.72 -9.81 6.16
N ASP A 39 -6.99 -10.22 6.15
CA ASP A 39 -8.11 -9.28 6.21
C ASP A 39 -8.12 -8.51 7.53
N TYR A 40 -7.89 -9.19 8.65
CA TYR A 40 -7.82 -8.54 9.96
C TYR A 40 -6.61 -7.58 10.07
N LEU A 41 -5.46 -7.93 9.49
CA LEU A 41 -4.30 -7.03 9.42
C LEU A 41 -4.62 -5.77 8.60
N LYS A 42 -5.32 -5.92 7.47
CA LYS A 42 -5.77 -4.78 6.64
C LYS A 42 -6.80 -3.94 7.36
N GLU A 43 -7.76 -4.52 8.07
CA GLU A 43 -8.76 -3.76 8.83
C GLU A 43 -8.11 -2.95 9.96
N ARG A 44 -7.16 -3.57 10.67
CA ARG A 44 -6.55 -2.96 11.86
C ARG A 44 -5.43 -1.97 11.54
N PHE A 45 -4.67 -2.23 10.48
CA PHE A 45 -3.46 -1.48 10.14
C PHE A 45 -3.48 -0.88 8.73
N GLY A 46 -4.36 -1.36 7.85
CA GLY A 46 -4.64 -0.69 6.59
C GLY A 46 -5.33 0.65 6.87
N ARG A 47 -4.81 1.69 6.25
CA ARG A 47 -5.25 3.07 6.43
C ARG A 47 -5.37 3.71 5.06
N ASP A 48 -6.32 3.18 4.30
CA ASP A 48 -6.57 3.57 2.92
C ASP A 48 -6.92 5.06 2.82
N ASP A 49 -7.55 5.61 3.86
CA ASP A 49 -7.81 7.04 4.05
C ASP A 49 -6.52 7.88 4.01
N ILE A 50 -5.50 7.44 4.76
CA ILE A 50 -4.20 8.12 4.81
C ILE A 50 -3.45 7.94 3.49
N LEU A 51 -3.48 6.73 2.91
CA LEU A 51 -2.83 6.45 1.63
C LEU A 51 -3.40 7.32 0.51
N LEU A 52 -4.73 7.44 0.45
CA LEU A 52 -5.42 8.33 -0.47
C LEU A 52 -4.91 9.77 -0.35
N GLU A 53 -4.85 10.30 0.87
CA GLU A 53 -4.35 11.65 1.12
C GLU A 53 -2.91 11.83 0.63
N VAL A 54 -2.04 10.84 0.87
CA VAL A 54 -0.65 10.86 0.42
C VAL A 54 -0.57 10.89 -1.11
N TYR A 55 -1.31 10.03 -1.80
CA TYR A 55 -1.27 9.95 -3.26
C TYR A 55 -1.82 11.22 -3.92
N VAL A 56 -2.93 11.77 -3.42
CA VAL A 56 -3.48 13.05 -3.90
C VAL A 56 -2.48 14.19 -3.66
N ARG A 57 -1.84 14.22 -2.48
CA ARG A 57 -0.82 15.23 -2.17
C ARG A 57 0.38 15.15 -3.11
N GLU A 58 0.84 13.95 -3.46
CA GLU A 58 1.92 13.78 -4.45
C GLU A 58 1.51 14.24 -5.84
N LEU A 59 0.28 13.95 -6.28
CA LEU A 59 -0.25 14.50 -7.54
C LEU A 59 -0.25 16.03 -7.54
N LEU A 60 -0.76 16.66 -6.48
CA LEU A 60 -0.75 18.12 -6.35
C LEU A 60 0.68 18.69 -6.38
N ARG A 61 1.63 18.02 -5.72
CA ARG A 61 3.05 18.41 -5.76
C ARG A 61 3.62 18.35 -7.18
N LEU A 62 3.28 17.31 -7.96
CA LEU A 62 3.72 17.21 -9.35
C LEU A 62 3.15 18.34 -10.19
N VAL A 63 1.85 18.63 -10.07
CA VAL A 63 1.19 19.73 -10.79
C VAL A 63 1.83 21.08 -10.46
N LEU A 64 2.07 21.37 -9.18
CA LEU A 64 2.68 22.63 -8.75
C LEU A 64 4.11 22.79 -9.28
N LYS A 65 4.91 21.72 -9.27
CA LYS A 65 6.28 21.75 -9.85
C LYS A 65 6.25 22.05 -11.34
N THR A 66 5.33 21.43 -12.09
CA THR A 66 5.18 21.70 -13.52
C THR A 66 4.68 23.11 -13.81
N ALA A 67 3.76 23.65 -12.99
CA ALA A 67 3.17 24.97 -13.20
C ALA A 67 4.11 26.14 -12.85
N GLN A 68 5.02 25.95 -11.87
CA GLN A 68 5.85 27.03 -11.34
C GLN A 68 7.13 27.30 -12.14
N ASN A 69 7.36 26.62 -13.28
CA ASN A 69 8.61 26.71 -14.06
C ASN A 69 9.86 26.65 -13.18
N SER A 70 9.81 25.80 -12.14
CA SER A 70 10.95 25.63 -11.25
C SER A 70 12.14 25.13 -12.07
N SER A 71 13.34 25.65 -11.78
CA SER A 71 14.61 25.29 -12.45
C SER A 71 14.89 23.78 -12.52
N ASP A 72 14.17 22.98 -11.75
CA ASP A 72 14.12 21.52 -11.84
C ASP A 72 13.25 21.09 -13.03
N VAL A 73 13.87 21.04 -14.22
CA VAL A 73 13.25 20.45 -15.41
C VAL A 73 13.06 18.95 -15.16
N ILE A 74 11.87 18.55 -14.72
CA ILE A 74 11.48 17.13 -14.71
C ILE A 74 11.34 16.69 -16.16
N SER A 75 12.04 15.63 -16.55
CA SER A 75 11.89 15.06 -17.89
C SER A 75 10.45 14.57 -18.08
N ILE A 76 9.92 14.68 -19.31
CA ILE A 76 8.55 14.25 -19.63
C ILE A 76 8.32 12.78 -19.25
N SER A 77 9.31 11.91 -19.48
CA SER A 77 9.25 10.50 -19.07
C SER A 77 9.10 10.37 -17.55
N SER A 78 9.90 11.09 -16.76
CA SER A 78 9.82 11.01 -15.29
C SER A 78 8.51 11.56 -14.75
N LEU A 79 7.96 12.60 -15.39
CA LEU A 79 6.65 13.12 -15.04
C LEU A 79 5.55 12.09 -15.30
N TYR A 80 5.56 11.46 -16.48
CA TYR A 80 4.61 10.41 -16.85
C TYR A 80 4.67 9.24 -15.87
N ASP A 81 5.87 8.71 -15.60
CA ASP A 81 6.04 7.56 -14.69
C ASP A 81 5.53 7.87 -13.28
N LYS A 82 5.78 9.09 -12.78
CA LYS A 82 5.32 9.51 -11.46
C LYS A 82 3.81 9.69 -11.40
N LEU A 83 3.20 10.28 -12.43
CA LEU A 83 1.75 10.41 -12.54
C LEU A 83 1.09 9.02 -12.56
N GLU A 84 1.55 8.15 -13.45
CA GLU A 84 1.05 6.79 -13.61
C GLU A 84 1.17 5.98 -12.29
N THR A 85 2.26 6.15 -11.55
CA THR A 85 2.46 5.52 -10.25
C THR A 85 1.37 5.93 -9.25
N GLN A 86 1.07 7.24 -9.15
CA GLN A 86 0.03 7.71 -8.23
C GLN A 86 -1.36 7.28 -8.69
N LEU A 87 -1.65 7.32 -9.99
CA LEU A 87 -2.94 6.91 -10.56
C LEU A 87 -3.21 5.42 -10.30
N ARG A 88 -2.26 4.53 -10.59
CA ARG A 88 -2.41 3.09 -10.29
C ARG A 88 -2.60 2.81 -8.81
N ALA A 89 -1.96 3.59 -7.94
CA ALA A 89 -2.11 3.46 -6.50
C ALA A 89 -3.53 3.86 -6.05
N LEU A 90 -4.08 4.94 -6.63
CA LEU A 90 -5.46 5.37 -6.39
C LEU A 90 -6.49 4.36 -6.94
N GLU A 91 -6.27 3.81 -8.13
CA GLU A 91 -7.11 2.75 -8.70
C GLU A 91 -7.12 1.50 -7.80
N SER A 92 -5.95 1.14 -7.23
CA SER A 92 -5.83 0.01 -6.30
C SER A 92 -6.60 0.23 -4.99
N LEU A 93 -6.86 1.49 -4.62
CA LEU A 93 -7.72 1.87 -3.49
C LEU A 93 -9.21 1.98 -3.88
N GLY A 94 -9.56 1.67 -5.13
CA GLY A 94 -10.93 1.75 -5.63
C GLY A 94 -11.40 3.16 -5.99
N VAL A 95 -10.47 4.12 -6.12
CA VAL A 95 -10.79 5.46 -6.64
C VAL A 95 -10.83 5.36 -8.17
N THR A 96 -12.01 5.13 -8.71
CA THR A 96 -12.24 5.18 -10.15
C THR A 96 -12.72 6.57 -10.56
N PRO A 97 -12.27 7.10 -11.71
CA PRO A 97 -12.93 8.26 -12.31
C PRO A 97 -14.38 7.87 -12.66
N ASP A 98 -15.35 8.68 -12.25
CA ASP A 98 -16.73 8.62 -12.74
C ASP A 98 -16.80 8.91 -14.26
#